data_AF-A0A7R9IT71-F1
#
_entry.id   AF-A0A7R9IT71-F1
#
_cell.length_a   1.000
_cell.length_b   1.000
_cell.length_c   1.000
_cell.angle_alpha   90.00
_cell.angle_beta   90.00
_cell.angle_gamma   90.00
#
_symmetry.space_group_name_H-M   'P 1'
#
loop_
_entity.id
_entity.type
_entity.pdbx_description
1 polymer ?
#
loop_
_entity_poly.entity_id
_entity_poly.type
_entity_poly.pdbx_seq_one_letter_code
_entity_poly.pdbx_strand_id
1 'polypeptide(L)'
;MNTNLSRDFRTFHKHREMAAVIKELVKGYHYLNNDMADPRTNHWALVSSPVPVVLILLGYLYIVNKWGIEFMKNRQPYQLKNTIIFFNITQILFNVWMFYEVRSVS
;
A
#
# COMPACT_ATOMS: atom_id res chain seq x y z
N MET A 1 -21.54 38.80 -23.35
CA MET A 1 -21.77 37.48 -22.72
C MET A 1 -21.23 37.52 -21.28
N ASN A 2 -22.07 37.28 -20.27
CA ASN A 2 -21.73 37.47 -18.85
C ASN A 2 -20.73 36.38 -18.37
N THR A 3 -19.56 36.82 -17.94
CA THR A 3 -18.45 35.95 -17.51
C THR A 3 -18.75 35.15 -16.25
N ASN A 4 -19.65 35.62 -15.38
CA ASN A 4 -19.99 34.96 -14.11
C ASN A 4 -20.83 33.69 -14.33
N LEU A 5 -21.80 33.73 -15.25
CA LEU A 5 -22.64 32.56 -15.58
C LEU A 5 -21.82 31.42 -16.19
N SER A 6 -20.86 31.76 -17.05
CA SER A 6 -19.96 30.78 -17.67
C SER A 6 -18.95 30.17 -16.68
N ARG A 7 -18.65 30.84 -15.57
CA ARG A 7 -17.83 30.30 -14.48
C ARG A 7 -18.67 29.36 -13.63
N ASP A 8 -19.86 29.78 -13.24
CA ASP A 8 -20.78 29.00 -12.41
C ASP A 8 -21.11 27.63 -13.05
N PHE A 9 -21.50 27.64 -14.33
CA PHE A 9 -21.75 26.42 -15.09
C PHE A 9 -20.53 25.48 -15.18
N ARG A 10 -19.33 26.03 -15.36
CA ARG A 10 -18.08 25.26 -15.38
C ARG A 10 -17.77 24.62 -14.03
N THR A 11 -18.08 25.33 -12.95
CA THR A 11 -17.87 24.87 -11.58
C THR A 11 -18.85 23.74 -11.24
N PHE A 12 -20.13 23.89 -11.59
CA PHE A 12 -21.13 22.82 -11.48
C PHE A 12 -20.76 21.56 -12.26
N HIS A 13 -20.30 21.71 -13.51
CA HIS A 13 -19.82 20.56 -14.30
C HIS A 13 -18.62 19.89 -13.63
N LYS A 14 -17.62 20.66 -13.19
CA LYS A 14 -16.44 20.13 -12.49
C LYS A 14 -16.82 19.36 -11.24
N HIS A 15 -17.80 19.82 -10.46
CA HIS A 15 -18.29 19.10 -9.29
C HIS A 15 -18.96 17.76 -9.64
N ARG A 16 -19.72 17.72 -10.75
CA ARG A 16 -20.33 16.47 -11.23
C ARG A 16 -19.30 15.44 -11.69
N GLU A 17 -18.29 15.88 -12.43
CA GLU A 17 -17.17 15.02 -12.86
C GLU A 17 -16.42 14.45 -11.66
N MET A 18 -16.05 15.30 -10.69
CA MET A 18 -15.37 14.85 -9.48
C MET A 18 -16.23 13.86 -8.67
N ALA A 19 -17.54 14.10 -8.58
CA ALA A 19 -18.45 13.18 -7.91
C ALA A 19 -18.57 11.83 -8.64
N ALA A 20 -18.56 11.82 -9.98
CA ALA A 20 -18.57 10.59 -10.77
C ALA A 20 -17.29 9.78 -10.54
N VAL A 21 -16.12 10.43 -10.58
CA VAL A 21 -14.83 9.79 -10.31
C VAL A 21 -14.81 9.18 -8.90
N ILE A 22 -15.27 9.91 -7.88
CA ILE A 22 -15.33 9.39 -6.51
C ILE A 22 -16.23 8.15 -6.44
N LYS A 23 -17.40 8.18 -7.09
CA LYS A 23 -18.30 7.02 -7.10
C LYS A 23 -17.66 5.79 -7.76
N GLU A 24 -16.95 5.96 -8.86
CA GLU A 24 -16.25 4.85 -9.52
C GLU A 24 -15.12 4.29 -8.66
N LEU A 25 -14.35 5.15 -7.98
CA LEU A 25 -13.32 4.70 -7.03
C LEU A 25 -13.91 3.94 -5.84
N VAL A 26 -15.02 4.43 -5.28
CA VAL A 26 -15.73 3.77 -4.18
C VAL A 26 -16.28 2.41 -4.62
N LYS A 27 -16.86 2.31 -5.82
CA LYS A 27 -17.29 1.02 -6.38
C LYS A 27 -16.12 0.06 -6.55
N GLY A 28 -15.00 0.52 -7.10
CA GLY A 28 -13.78 -0.29 -7.24
C GLY A 28 -13.27 -0.80 -5.89
N TYR A 29 -13.26 0.06 -4.86
CA TYR A 29 -12.93 -0.34 -3.49
C TYR A 29 -13.88 -1.43 -2.97
N HIS A 30 -15.19 -1.24 -3.10
CA HIS A 30 -16.16 -2.20 -2.62
C HIS A 30 -16.06 -3.55 -3.34
N TYR A 31 -15.84 -3.53 -4.66
CA TYR A 31 -15.67 -4.73 -5.46
C TYR A 31 -14.43 -5.53 -5.02
N LEU A 32 -13.28 -4.87 -4.89
CA LEU A 32 -12.03 -5.54 -4.51
C LEU A 32 -12.06 -6.05 -3.06
N ASN A 33 -12.66 -5.29 -2.14
CA ASN A 33 -12.58 -5.59 -0.71
C ASN A 33 -13.74 -6.44 -0.17
N ASN A 34 -14.89 -6.48 -0.86
CA ASN A 34 -16.04 -7.26 -0.40
C ASN A 34 -16.38 -8.39 -1.37
N ASP A 35 -16.42 -8.12 -2.67
CA ASP A 35 -16.87 -9.12 -3.65
C ASP A 35 -15.77 -10.14 -3.98
N MET A 36 -14.50 -9.73 -3.95
CA MET A 36 -13.35 -10.60 -4.23
C MET A 36 -12.62 -11.11 -2.97
N ALA A 37 -13.02 -10.65 -1.78
CA ALA A 37 -12.32 -11.01 -0.55
C ALA A 37 -12.68 -12.43 -0.08
N ASP A 38 -11.67 -13.24 0.25
CA ASP A 38 -11.89 -14.54 0.89
C ASP A 38 -12.39 -14.31 2.34
N PRO A 39 -13.61 -14.80 2.69
CA PRO A 39 -14.17 -14.63 4.04
C PRO A 39 -13.28 -15.23 5.14
N ARG A 40 -12.41 -16.21 4.81
CA ARG A 40 -11.51 -16.84 5.79
C ARG A 40 -10.41 -15.89 6.28
N THR A 41 -9.95 -14.97 5.43
CA THR A 41 -8.83 -14.07 5.71
C THR A 41 -9.26 -12.65 6.06
N ASN A 42 -10.56 -12.34 5.98
CA ASN A 42 -11.09 -10.98 6.14
C ASN A 42 -10.87 -10.38 7.54
N HIS A 43 -10.63 -11.22 8.56
CA HIS A 43 -10.32 -10.75 9.91
C HIS A 43 -8.84 -10.36 10.11
N TRP A 44 -7.97 -10.60 9.13
CA TRP A 44 -6.54 -10.26 9.24
C TRP A 44 -6.30 -8.78 9.03
N ALA A 45 -5.55 -8.16 9.94
CA ALA A 45 -5.39 -6.70 10.01
C ALA A 45 -4.85 -6.03 8.74
N LEU A 46 -4.05 -6.75 7.93
CA LEU A 46 -3.48 -6.23 6.67
C LEU A 46 -4.28 -6.63 5.42
N VAL A 47 -5.27 -7.52 5.56
CA VAL A 47 -6.07 -8.06 4.44
C VAL A 47 -7.49 -7.48 4.46
N SER A 48 -8.00 -7.09 5.63
CA SER A 48 -9.34 -6.52 5.81
C SER A 48 -9.59 -5.23 5.02
N SER A 49 -8.52 -4.48 4.75
CA SER A 49 -8.57 -3.29 3.90
C SER A 49 -7.22 -3.07 3.21
N PRO A 50 -7.19 -2.58 1.97
CA PRO A 50 -5.95 -2.18 1.29
C PRO A 50 -5.33 -0.90 1.90
N VAL A 51 -6.09 -0.12 2.66
CA VAL A 51 -5.65 1.15 3.27
C VAL A 51 -4.41 0.98 4.15
N PRO A 52 -4.37 0.08 5.16
CA PRO A 52 -3.17 -0.13 5.98
C PRO A 52 -1.93 -0.49 5.16
N VAL A 53 -2.07 -1.32 4.11
CA VAL A 53 -0.95 -1.68 3.25
C VAL A 53 -0.42 -0.46 2.48
N VAL A 54 -1.32 0.34 1.89
CA VAL A 54 -0.94 1.58 1.18
C VAL A 54 -0.24 2.56 2.12
N LEU A 55 -0.73 2.72 3.35
CA LEU A 55 -0.09 3.60 4.34
C LEU A 55 1.32 3.14 4.70
N ILE A 56 1.53 1.83 4.90
CA ILE A 56 2.87 1.27 5.17
C ILE A 56 3.79 1.51 3.98
N LEU A 57 3.33 1.30 2.74
CA LEU A 57 4.11 1.54 1.54
C LEU A 57 4.52 3.00 1.38
N LEU A 58 3.58 3.94 1.56
CA LEU A 58 3.87 5.37 1.51
C LEU A 58 4.84 5.78 2.61
N GLY A 59 4.65 5.27 3.83
CA GLY A 59 5.55 5.46 4.95
C GLY A 59 6.96 4.93 4.65
N TYR A 60 7.08 3.72 4.12
CA TYR A 60 8.35 3.12 3.72
C TYR A 60 9.07 3.97 2.67
N LEU A 61 8.37 4.39 1.61
CA LEU A 61 8.96 5.23 0.55
C LEU A 61 9.45 6.58 1.11
N TYR A 62 8.69 7.20 2.00
CA TYR A 62 9.11 8.44 2.66
C TYR A 62 10.35 8.22 3.53
N ILE A 63 10.34 7.17 4.35
CA ILE A 63 11.44 6.84 5.26
C ILE A 63 12.70 6.55 4.46
N VAL A 64 12.66 5.74 3.41
CA VAL A 64 13.85 5.36 2.65
C VAL A 64 14.38 6.52 1.80
N ASN A 65 13.51 7.22 1.07
CA ASN A 65 13.97 8.19 0.06
C ASN A 65 14.26 9.58 0.60
N LYS A 66 13.61 9.99 1.69
CA LYS A 66 13.78 11.35 2.24
C LYS A 66 14.49 11.29 3.57
N TRP A 67 13.85 10.67 4.55
CA TRP A 67 14.32 10.70 5.92
C TRP A 67 15.63 9.92 6.10
N GLY A 68 15.72 8.74 5.49
CA GLY A 68 16.87 7.85 5.57
C GLY A 68 18.12 8.44 4.95
N ILE A 69 18.02 9.04 3.75
CA ILE A 69 19.14 9.71 3.10
C ILE A 69 19.66 10.87 3.95
N GLU A 70 18.78 11.73 4.46
CA GLU A 70 19.18 12.88 5.29
C GLU A 70 19.81 12.41 6.62
N PHE A 71 19.24 11.38 7.23
CA PHE A 71 19.77 10.79 8.47
C PHE A 71 21.16 10.16 8.27
N MET A 72 21.42 9.57 7.11
CA MET A 72 22.69 8.90 6.78
C MET A 72 23.77 9.84 6.23
N LYS A 73 23.41 11.06 5.80
CA LYS A 73 24.32 12.01 5.13
C LYS A 73 25.61 12.32 5.90
N ASN A 74 25.55 12.37 7.23
CA ASN A 74 26.69 12.73 8.10
C ASN A 74 27.18 11.55 8.96
N ARG A 75 26.82 10.31 8.61
CA ARG A 75 27.17 9.11 9.40
C ARG A 75 27.95 8.12 8.53
N GLN A 76 28.90 7.41 9.13
CA GLN A 76 29.59 6.32 8.45
C GLN A 76 28.62 5.15 8.21
N PRO A 77 28.82 4.36 7.13
CA PRO A 77 27.99 3.20 6.86
C PRO A 77 28.01 2.20 8.02
N TYR A 78 26.83 1.73 8.43
CA TYR A 78 26.72 0.73 9.48
C TYR A 78 27.30 -0.62 9.01
N GLN A 79 28.12 -1.25 9.84
CA GLN A 79 28.61 -2.62 9.59
C GLN A 79 27.55 -3.64 10.00
N LEU A 80 26.61 -3.93 9.11
CA LEU A 80 25.48 -4.83 9.35
C LEU A 80 25.74 -6.27 8.86
N LYS A 81 26.99 -6.63 8.56
CA LYS A 81 27.33 -7.92 7.93
C LYS A 81 26.74 -9.12 8.67
N ASN A 82 26.95 -9.19 9.99
CA ASN A 82 26.46 -10.32 10.80
C ASN A 82 24.92 -10.33 10.88
N THR A 83 24.30 -9.16 11.00
CA THR A 83 22.84 -9.01 11.00
C THR A 83 22.22 -9.50 9.69
N ILE A 84 22.83 -9.13 8.55
CA ILE A 84 22.38 -9.56 7.22
C ILE A 84 22.54 -11.08 7.06
N ILE A 85 23.65 -11.65 7.50
CA ILE A 85 23.87 -13.11 7.46
C ILE A 85 22.77 -13.83 8.27
N PHE A 86 22.51 -13.37 9.49
CA PHE A 86 21.47 -13.95 10.35
C PHE A 86 20.08 -13.85 9.72
N PHE A 87 19.75 -12.68 9.14
CA PHE A 87 18.49 -12.46 8.45
C PHE A 87 18.32 -13.41 7.26
N ASN A 88 19.36 -13.56 6.42
CA ASN A 88 19.32 -14.46 5.27
C ASN A 88 19.16 -15.92 5.67
N ILE A 89 19.84 -16.38 6.73
CA ILE A 89 19.68 -17.75 7.24
C ILE A 89 18.24 -17.97 7.71
N THR A 90 17.71 -17.03 8.49
CA THR A 90 16.31 -17.09 8.96
C THR A 90 15.33 -17.12 7.80
N GLN A 91 15.57 -16.31 6.76
CA GLN A 91 14.74 -16.29 5.56
C GLN A 91 14.79 -17.62 4.79
N ILE A 92 15.98 -18.25 4.68
CA ILE A 92 16.11 -19.58 4.05
C ILE A 92 15.31 -20.62 4.83
N LEU A 93 15.46 -20.65 6.16
CA LEU A 93 14.71 -21.59 7.01
C LEU A 93 13.19 -21.40 6.87
N PHE A 94 12.72 -20.15 6.87
CA PHE A 94 11.31 -19.83 6.69
C PHE A 94 10.79 -20.26 5.31
N ASN A 95 11.55 -20.02 4.24
CA ASN A 95 11.20 -20.44 2.89
C ASN A 95 11.14 -21.97 2.75
N VAL A 96 12.10 -22.68 3.36
CA VAL A 96 12.12 -24.14 3.40
C VAL A 96 10.88 -24.66 4.13
N TRP A 97 10.55 -24.11 5.29
CA TRP A 97 9.35 -24.47 6.06
C TRP A 97 8.07 -24.21 5.26
N MET A 98 7.93 -23.02 4.66
CA MET A 98 6.80 -22.68 3.79
C MET A 98 6.65 -23.69 2.63
N PHE A 99 7.76 -24.09 1.99
CA PHE A 99 7.72 -25.06 0.89
C PHE A 99 7.23 -26.44 1.36
N TYR A 100 7.65 -26.89 2.54
CA TYR A 100 7.17 -28.14 3.13
C TYR A 100 5.68 -28.09 3.45
N GLU A 101 5.20 -26.99 4.06
CA GLU A 101 3.79 -26.80 4.39
C GLU A 101 2.93 -26.80 3.11
N VAL A 102 3.31 -26.04 2.09
CA VAL A 102 2.60 -25.98 0.81
C VAL A 102 2.57 -27.36 0.14
N ARG A 103 3.67 -28.11 0.17
CA ARG A 103 3.71 -29.48 -0.37
C ARG A 103 2.86 -30.47 0.45
N SER A 104 2.74 -30.30 1.76
CA SER A 104 1.92 -31.17 2.60
C SER A 104 0.41 -30.91 2.43
N VAL A 105 0.04 -29.70 2.01
CA VAL A 105 -1.35 -29.27 1.82
C VAL A 105 -1.86 -29.53 0.39
N SER A 106 -0.96 -29.81 -0.57
CA SER A 106 -1.28 -30.15 -1.97
C SER A 106 -1.34 -31.66 -2.20
#